data_AF-A0A4E0RS63-F1
#
_entry.id   AF-A0A4E0RS63-F1
#
_cell.length_a   1.000
_cell.length_b   1.000
_cell.length_c   1.000
_cell.angle_alpha   90.00
_cell.angle_beta   90.00
_cell.angle_gamma   90.00
#
_symmetry.space_group_name_H-M   'P 1'
#
loop_
_entity.id
_entity.type
_entity.pdbx_description
1 polymer ?
#
loop_
_entity_poly.entity_id
_entity_poly.type
_entity_poly.pdbx_seq_one_letter_code
_entity_poly.pdbx_strand_id
1 'polypeptide(L)'
;MDPFKLLFFSVLLTCSQFHGLVCSQDDFLITYQFPEEKAELECINTGSADKYIWRRNGSIIREDAVKYTSREHGRILMISNTQLTDAREYTCEHTDGHILRKVWLAVPQYASSKYQVFYLTAPVDEVYEIKCCVRYEGILSEINYKKDKRERYHSKSSNGEVVYRDTCTASSPTATFHVEFRITIHPIPVPQSPCDYDLSGLSADKTFKVVGAVIFEGKSFKYHPRLNELSSVERENLQSSVCNYMKTEMRRDKPISREFPIRCKMLEIHPITHEAVFQITVYGIHMTSFGLDSDDTGSAEFARVIFHERNESTVGYHLRSLSTAEEINNAYQILFIEGLFTKNNIAYTHEEKYSNFNSTEFKNLNTSVCNHIENWRRTDTVFGKLSVHCTLYAIDIRNMLVVQLSFYKAHLTRAGIHLDRDSVTKAVKGWLKTVRTKIGNYEYKPDVITPCE
;
A
#
# COMPACT_ATOMS: atom_id res chain seq x y z
N MET A 1 7.63 49.05 -19.56
CA MET A 1 7.16 49.11 -18.16
C MET A 1 6.36 47.86 -17.94
N ASP A 2 7.02 46.85 -17.38
CA ASP A 2 6.58 45.46 -17.33
C ASP A 2 6.72 44.99 -15.86
N PRO A 3 5.69 44.37 -15.26
CA PRO A 3 5.74 43.84 -13.92
C PRO A 3 5.91 42.31 -13.90
N PHE A 4 6.33 41.77 -12.75
CA PHE A 4 6.38 40.35 -12.36
C PHE A 4 7.45 39.44 -13.00
N LYS A 5 8.64 39.44 -12.38
CA LYS A 5 9.51 38.24 -12.30
C LYS A 5 9.44 37.68 -10.88
N LEU A 6 8.87 36.49 -10.74
CA LEU A 6 8.98 35.64 -9.55
C LEU A 6 10.39 35.06 -9.49
N LEU A 7 11.13 35.44 -8.45
CA LEU A 7 12.36 34.76 -8.01
C LEU A 7 11.95 33.57 -7.13
N PHE A 8 12.19 32.35 -7.63
CA PHE A 8 12.19 31.14 -6.81
C PHE A 8 13.36 31.25 -5.82
N PHE A 9 13.05 31.42 -4.54
CA PHE A 9 14.03 31.30 -3.47
C PHE A 9 14.45 29.83 -3.33
N SER A 10 15.73 29.59 -3.53
CA SER A 10 16.44 28.39 -3.10
C SER A 10 16.28 28.21 -1.58
N VAL A 11 15.66 27.12 -1.16
CA VAL A 11 15.81 26.63 0.22
C VAL A 11 17.22 26.05 0.33
N LEU A 12 18.15 26.88 0.80
CA LEU A 12 19.45 26.45 1.31
C LEU A 12 19.21 25.62 2.57
N LEU A 13 19.29 24.28 2.46
CA LEU A 13 19.49 23.42 3.62
C LEU A 13 20.94 23.59 4.11
N THR A 14 21.15 24.44 5.11
CA THR A 14 22.38 24.44 5.89
C THR A 14 22.34 23.27 6.87
N CYS A 15 23.02 22.18 6.52
CA CYS A 15 23.29 21.07 7.43
C CYS A 15 24.53 21.44 8.28
N SER A 16 24.34 22.19 9.37
CA SER A 16 25.41 22.55 10.29
C SER A 16 25.59 21.48 11.38
N GLN A 17 26.70 20.75 11.27
CA GLN A 17 27.47 20.07 12.31
C GLN A 17 26.72 19.53 13.55
N PHE A 18 26.25 18.28 13.45
CA PHE A 18 26.32 17.31 14.55
C PHE A 18 26.73 15.96 13.96
N HIS A 19 27.65 15.27 14.63
CA HIS A 19 28.13 13.95 14.24
C HIS A 19 26.95 12.96 14.18
N GLY A 20 26.78 12.32 13.02
CA GLY A 20 26.03 11.07 12.89
C GLY A 20 24.52 11.19 12.68
N LEU A 21 24.07 11.89 11.63
CA LEU A 21 22.77 11.64 11.01
C LEU A 21 22.94 11.68 9.50
N VAL A 22 23.00 10.49 8.88
CA VAL A 22 22.81 10.35 7.43
C VAL A 22 21.34 10.64 7.17
N CYS A 23 21.02 11.84 6.70
CA CYS A 23 19.75 12.07 6.02
C CYS A 23 19.80 11.27 4.70
N SER A 24 19.30 10.04 4.74
CA SER A 24 19.01 9.28 3.53
C SER A 24 17.83 9.96 2.84
N GLN A 25 18.11 10.99 2.05
CA GLN A 25 17.16 11.49 1.06
C GLN A 25 16.98 10.36 0.05
N ASP A 26 15.77 9.81 -0.02
CA ASP A 26 15.49 8.61 -0.81
C ASP A 26 15.65 8.96 -2.30
N ASP A 27 16.84 8.71 -2.88
CA ASP A 27 17.26 9.02 -4.26
C ASP A 27 16.58 8.12 -5.32
N PHE A 28 15.31 7.80 -5.09
CA PHE A 28 14.49 6.95 -5.92
C PHE A 28 13.43 7.77 -6.65
N LEU A 29 13.53 7.86 -7.97
CA LEU A 29 12.63 8.61 -8.84
C LEU A 29 11.87 7.65 -9.76
N ILE A 30 10.57 7.90 -10.00
CA ILE A 30 9.83 7.23 -11.07
C ILE A 30 9.75 8.17 -12.28
N THR A 31 10.30 7.73 -13.41
CA THR A 31 10.17 8.42 -14.71
C THR A 31 9.16 7.67 -15.56
N TYR A 32 8.20 8.38 -16.14
CA TYR A 32 7.19 7.79 -17.01
C TYR A 32 7.55 8.06 -18.47
N GLN A 33 7.58 7.01 -19.28
CA GLN A 33 7.74 7.14 -20.72
C GLN A 33 6.79 6.21 -21.46
N PHE A 34 5.94 6.77 -22.33
CA PHE A 34 5.04 5.96 -23.15
C PHE A 34 5.82 5.11 -24.18
N PRO A 35 5.26 3.97 -24.62
CA PRO A 35 5.86 3.15 -25.67
C PRO A 35 6.20 3.94 -26.93
N GLU A 36 7.23 3.49 -27.65
CA GLU A 36 7.72 4.05 -28.91
C GLU A 36 8.41 5.42 -28.82
N GLU A 37 8.22 6.12 -27.72
CA GLU A 37 8.84 7.40 -27.46
C GLU A 37 10.27 7.25 -26.90
N LYS A 38 11.00 8.36 -26.86
CA LYS A 38 12.37 8.42 -26.32
C LYS A 38 12.36 8.73 -24.83
N ALA A 39 13.07 7.95 -24.02
CA ALA A 39 13.27 8.25 -22.60
C ALA A 39 14.62 8.94 -22.36
N GLU A 40 14.64 9.90 -21.43
CA GLU A 40 15.87 10.52 -20.93
C GLU A 40 15.93 10.29 -19.41
N LEU A 41 16.98 9.60 -18.93
CA LEU A 41 17.22 9.36 -17.51
C LEU A 41 18.45 10.15 -17.09
N GLU A 42 18.30 10.99 -16.06
CA GLU A 42 19.34 11.93 -15.64
C GLU A 42 19.90 11.57 -14.25
N CYS A 43 21.23 11.52 -14.19
CA CYS A 43 21.98 11.32 -12.96
C CYS A 43 22.26 12.62 -12.20
N ILE A 44 22.52 12.53 -10.89
CA ILE A 44 22.95 13.68 -10.08
C ILE A 44 24.27 14.22 -10.63
N ASN A 45 24.30 15.51 -10.91
CA ASN A 45 25.54 16.18 -11.30
C ASN A 45 26.39 16.44 -10.03
N THR A 46 27.47 15.70 -9.88
CA THR A 46 28.40 15.85 -8.76
C THR A 46 29.52 16.86 -9.05
N GLY A 47 29.56 17.45 -10.25
CA GLY A 47 30.62 18.36 -10.69
C GLY A 47 31.96 17.69 -10.99
N SER A 48 32.05 16.36 -10.86
CA SER A 48 33.25 15.61 -11.24
C SER A 48 33.38 15.52 -12.75
N ALA A 49 34.62 15.53 -13.26
CA ALA A 49 34.92 15.20 -14.65
C ALA A 49 34.80 13.69 -14.96
N ASP A 50 34.43 12.89 -13.96
CA ASP A 50 34.38 11.44 -14.06
C ASP A 50 33.20 10.95 -14.91
N LYS A 51 33.42 9.79 -15.55
CA LYS A 51 32.42 9.14 -16.39
C LYS A 51 31.37 8.45 -15.51
N TYR A 52 30.10 8.56 -15.88
CA TYR A 52 29.00 7.88 -15.19
C TYR A 52 28.76 6.50 -15.80
N ILE A 53 28.40 5.52 -14.97
CA ILE A 53 28.02 4.17 -15.40
C ILE A 53 26.54 3.97 -15.12
N TRP A 54 25.81 3.51 -16.13
CA TRP A 54 24.42 3.09 -15.97
C TRP A 54 24.31 1.57 -15.89
N ARG A 55 23.49 1.10 -14.95
CA ARG A 55 23.08 -0.28 -14.85
C ARG A 55 21.59 -0.42 -15.06
N ARG A 56 21.18 -1.50 -15.70
CA ARG A 56 19.80 -1.97 -15.79
C ARG A 56 19.71 -3.29 -15.06
N ASN A 57 18.93 -3.35 -13.98
CA ASN A 57 18.81 -4.54 -13.13
C ASN A 57 20.19 -5.12 -12.72
N GLY A 58 21.10 -4.26 -12.26
CA GLY A 58 22.47 -4.63 -11.85
C GLY A 58 23.46 -4.91 -13.00
N SER A 59 23.02 -5.00 -14.25
CA SER A 59 23.89 -5.23 -15.42
C SER A 59 24.30 -3.91 -16.07
N ILE A 60 25.59 -3.75 -16.39
CA ILE A 60 26.10 -2.54 -17.06
C ILE A 60 25.45 -2.40 -18.44
N ILE A 61 24.88 -1.23 -18.71
CA ILE A 61 24.34 -0.89 -20.02
C ILE A 61 25.51 -0.62 -20.96
N ARG A 62 25.54 -1.36 -22.06
CA ARG A 62 26.46 -1.08 -23.16
C ARG A 62 25.75 -0.13 -24.11
N GLU A 63 26.37 1.02 -24.34
CA GLU A 63 25.86 1.95 -25.35
C GLU A 63 25.91 1.27 -26.72
N ASP A 64 24.82 1.45 -27.47
CA ASP A 64 24.73 1.05 -28.85
C ASP A 64 23.96 2.13 -29.63
N ALA A 65 24.22 2.23 -30.94
CA ALA A 65 23.66 3.30 -31.75
C ALA A 65 22.13 3.20 -31.94
N VAL A 66 21.48 2.13 -31.47
CA VAL A 66 20.09 1.80 -31.76
C VAL A 66 19.19 2.06 -30.55
N LYS A 67 19.57 1.56 -29.38
CA LYS A 67 18.75 1.51 -28.17
C LYS A 67 19.25 2.43 -27.07
N TYR A 68 20.53 2.36 -26.73
CA TYR A 68 21.11 3.05 -25.57
C TYR A 68 22.22 4.01 -26.00
N THR A 69 21.98 5.31 -25.89
CA THR A 69 23.02 6.34 -26.11
C THR A 69 23.21 7.17 -24.85
N SER A 70 24.37 7.80 -24.68
CA SER A 70 24.57 8.72 -23.55
C SER A 70 24.93 10.13 -24.01
N ARG A 71 24.65 11.09 -23.13
CA ARG A 71 25.06 12.49 -23.26
C ARG A 71 25.81 12.92 -22.01
N GLU A 72 26.56 14.02 -22.14
CA GLU A 72 27.27 14.65 -21.02
C GLU A 72 28.13 13.67 -20.20
N HIS A 73 29.08 13.01 -20.88
CA HIS A 73 30.00 12.04 -20.25
C HIS A 73 29.31 10.88 -19.53
N GLY A 74 28.14 10.45 -20.01
CA GLY A 74 27.38 9.35 -19.44
C GLY A 74 26.32 9.79 -18.42
N ARG A 75 26.28 11.07 -18.05
CA ARG A 75 25.38 11.58 -17.01
C ARG A 75 23.90 11.42 -17.37
N ILE A 76 23.58 11.55 -18.66
CA ILE A 76 22.22 11.37 -19.19
C ILE A 76 22.21 10.11 -20.05
N LEU A 77 21.39 9.13 -19.66
CA LEU A 77 21.10 7.94 -20.46
C LEU A 77 19.86 8.20 -21.33
N MET A 78 20.00 7.88 -22.61
CA MET A 78 18.96 8.06 -23.61
C MET A 78 18.52 6.69 -24.10
N ILE A 79 17.22 6.40 -24.01
CA ILE A 79 16.62 5.14 -24.46
C ILE A 79 15.73 5.44 -25.66
N SER A 80 16.11 4.92 -26.82
CA SER A 80 15.33 5.06 -28.06
C SER A 80 14.20 4.02 -28.11
N ASN A 81 13.05 4.40 -28.68
CA ASN A 81 11.91 3.50 -28.93
C ASN A 81 11.55 2.66 -27.69
N THR A 82 11.07 3.32 -26.63
CA THR A 82 10.79 2.70 -25.33
C THR A 82 9.76 1.57 -25.48
N GLN A 83 9.99 0.44 -24.83
CA GLN A 83 9.13 -0.75 -24.85
C GLN A 83 8.81 -1.18 -23.42
N LEU A 84 7.77 -2.00 -23.24
CA LEU A 84 7.38 -2.49 -21.91
C LEU A 84 8.51 -3.24 -21.20
N THR A 85 9.33 -3.96 -21.96
CA THR A 85 10.49 -4.65 -21.40
C THR A 85 11.50 -3.70 -20.76
N ASP A 86 11.56 -2.44 -21.22
CA ASP A 86 12.48 -1.44 -20.67
C ASP A 86 12.04 -0.93 -19.31
N ALA A 87 10.79 -1.14 -18.91
CA ALA A 87 10.27 -0.74 -17.60
C ALA A 87 10.98 -1.54 -16.49
N ARG A 88 11.92 -0.89 -15.79
CA ARG A 88 12.81 -1.51 -14.80
C ARG A 88 13.48 -0.44 -13.93
N GLU A 89 14.18 -0.88 -12.89
CA GLU A 89 15.16 -0.07 -12.19
C GLU A 89 16.42 0.16 -13.03
N TYR A 90 16.82 1.42 -13.12
CA TYR A 90 18.07 1.91 -13.65
C TYR A 90 18.87 2.56 -12.52
N THR A 91 20.15 2.23 -12.44
CA THR A 91 21.04 2.78 -11.43
C THR A 91 22.14 3.56 -12.12
N CYS A 92 22.34 4.81 -11.70
CA CYS A 92 23.50 5.59 -12.07
C CYS A 92 24.55 5.49 -10.96
N GLU A 93 25.79 5.20 -11.35
CA GLU A 93 26.93 5.00 -10.46
C GLU A 93 28.14 5.80 -10.94
N HIS A 94 28.99 6.18 -9.99
CA HIS A 94 30.38 6.53 -10.31
C HIS A 94 31.18 5.30 -10.72
N THR A 95 32.34 5.51 -11.35
CA THR A 95 33.25 4.42 -11.75
C THR A 95 33.79 3.60 -10.57
N ASP A 96 33.76 4.15 -9.36
CA ASP A 96 34.14 3.46 -8.12
C ASP A 96 33.03 2.54 -7.56
N GLY A 97 31.85 2.55 -8.18
CA GLY A 97 30.69 1.75 -7.77
C GLY A 97 29.76 2.45 -6.77
N HIS A 98 30.02 3.71 -6.40
CA HIS A 98 29.10 4.47 -5.57
C HIS A 98 27.81 4.80 -6.34
N ILE A 99 26.65 4.35 -5.82
CA ILE A 99 25.34 4.64 -6.41
C ILE A 99 25.00 6.11 -6.18
N LEU A 100 24.78 6.82 -7.28
CA LEU A 100 24.40 8.23 -7.28
C LEU A 100 22.89 8.43 -7.36
N ARG A 101 22.19 7.56 -8.10
CA ARG A 101 20.74 7.68 -8.25
C ARG A 101 20.11 6.35 -8.65
N LYS A 102 18.90 6.11 -8.16
CA LYS A 102 18.02 5.05 -8.65
C LYS A 102 16.82 5.66 -9.36
N VAL A 103 16.56 5.21 -10.58
CA VAL A 103 15.41 5.65 -11.37
C VAL A 103 14.62 4.42 -11.79
N TRP A 104 13.35 4.38 -11.45
CA TRP A 104 12.42 3.41 -12.02
C TRP A 104 11.82 3.99 -13.29
N LEU A 105 12.12 3.39 -14.43
CA LEU A 105 11.41 3.70 -15.67
C LEU A 105 10.09 2.95 -15.67
N ALA A 106 8.97 3.65 -15.59
CA ALA A 106 7.65 3.11 -15.84
C ALA A 106 7.27 3.37 -17.30
N VAL A 107 6.72 2.35 -17.96
CA VAL A 107 6.24 2.42 -19.34
C VAL A 107 4.74 2.14 -19.34
N PRO A 108 3.90 3.19 -19.17
CA PRO A 108 2.46 3.03 -19.15
C PRO A 108 1.95 2.48 -20.48
N GLN A 109 1.19 1.40 -20.43
CA GLN A 109 0.54 0.86 -21.62
C GLN A 109 -0.56 1.80 -22.10
N TYR A 110 -0.80 1.84 -23.42
CA TYR A 110 -1.95 2.55 -23.97
C TYR A 110 -3.23 1.81 -23.62
N ALA A 111 -3.82 2.11 -22.46
CA ALA A 111 -5.15 1.63 -22.09
C ALA A 111 -6.24 2.19 -23.04
N SER A 112 -5.95 3.28 -23.76
CA SER A 112 -6.75 3.80 -24.87
C SER A 112 -5.85 4.27 -26.02
N SER A 113 -6.41 4.30 -27.23
CA SER A 113 -5.73 4.82 -28.43
C SER A 113 -5.25 6.27 -28.22
N LYS A 114 -4.11 6.64 -28.81
CA LYS A 114 -3.65 8.05 -28.89
C LYS A 114 -4.68 8.94 -29.58
N TYR A 115 -5.54 8.38 -30.42
CA TYR A 115 -6.65 9.08 -31.09
C TYR A 115 -7.98 8.46 -30.67
N GLN A 116 -8.84 9.27 -30.06
CA GLN A 116 -10.17 8.87 -29.61
C GLN A 116 -11.23 9.77 -30.21
N VAL A 117 -12.40 9.21 -30.50
CA VAL A 117 -13.57 9.95 -31.00
C VAL A 117 -14.77 9.65 -30.12
N PHE A 118 -15.32 10.68 -29.48
CA PHE A 118 -16.54 10.59 -28.69
C PHE A 118 -17.70 11.24 -29.44
N TYR A 119 -18.87 10.62 -29.36
CA TYR A 119 -20.11 11.17 -29.90
C TYR A 119 -20.95 11.69 -28.74
N LEU A 120 -21.35 12.96 -28.79
CA LEU A 120 -22.07 13.64 -27.71
C LEU A 120 -23.34 14.29 -28.26
N THR A 121 -24.37 14.39 -27.41
CA THR A 121 -25.61 15.11 -27.73
C THR A 121 -25.78 16.26 -26.75
N ALA A 122 -25.64 17.49 -27.24
CA ALA A 122 -25.76 18.71 -26.44
C ALA A 122 -27.19 19.29 -26.52
N PRO A 123 -27.68 19.93 -25.44
CA PRO A 123 -28.96 20.64 -25.43
C PRO A 123 -28.95 21.87 -26.34
N VAL A 124 -30.15 22.29 -26.78
CA VAL A 124 -30.37 23.55 -27.49
C VAL A 124 -30.31 24.71 -26.49
N ASP A 125 -29.57 25.78 -26.84
CA ASP A 125 -29.51 27.05 -26.10
C ASP A 125 -29.01 27.00 -24.64
N GLU A 126 -28.34 25.92 -24.23
CA GLU A 126 -27.73 25.77 -22.91
C GLU A 126 -26.20 25.62 -22.99
N VAL A 127 -25.49 26.03 -21.93
CA VAL A 127 -24.05 25.82 -21.80
C VAL A 127 -23.78 24.35 -21.51
N TYR A 128 -23.12 23.67 -22.44
CA TYR A 128 -22.71 22.27 -22.29
C TYR A 128 -21.21 22.18 -22.04
N GLU A 129 -20.81 21.73 -20.85
CA GLU A 129 -19.41 21.55 -20.48
C GLU A 129 -18.90 20.21 -21.00
N ILE A 130 -17.85 20.24 -21.85
CA ILE A 130 -17.20 19.04 -22.38
C ILE A 130 -15.94 18.77 -21.57
N LYS A 131 -15.89 17.60 -20.95
CA LYS A 131 -14.67 17.15 -20.25
C LYS A 131 -13.75 16.38 -21.21
N CYS A 132 -12.49 16.77 -21.25
CA CYS A 132 -11.44 16.04 -21.97
C CYS A 132 -11.10 14.72 -21.25
N CYS A 133 -11.64 13.61 -21.78
CA CYS A 133 -11.42 12.27 -21.23
C CYS A 133 -10.11 11.67 -21.72
N VAL A 134 -8.99 12.06 -21.10
CA VAL A 134 -7.67 11.50 -21.38
C VAL A 134 -7.21 10.71 -20.16
N ARG A 135 -6.60 9.55 -20.38
CA ARG A 135 -5.95 8.76 -19.32
C ARG A 135 -4.57 9.33 -19.04
N TYR A 136 -4.06 9.11 -17.82
CA TYR A 136 -2.74 9.54 -17.38
C TYR A 136 -2.62 11.08 -17.26
N GLU A 137 -3.65 11.74 -16.73
CA GLU A 137 -3.68 13.21 -16.61
C GLU A 137 -2.50 13.75 -15.78
N GLY A 138 -1.97 12.98 -14.83
CA GLY A 138 -0.78 13.39 -14.08
C GLY A 138 0.54 13.23 -14.84
N ILE A 139 0.55 12.54 -15.98
CA ILE A 139 1.70 12.48 -16.92
C ILE A 139 1.49 13.47 -18.07
N LEU A 140 0.28 13.52 -18.63
CA LEU A 140 -0.13 14.38 -19.74
C LEU A 140 -0.72 15.69 -19.20
N SER A 141 0.13 16.48 -18.54
CA SER A 141 -0.29 17.66 -17.77
C SER A 141 -0.73 18.85 -18.63
N GLU A 142 -0.40 18.90 -19.92
CA GLU A 142 -0.75 19.99 -20.82
C GLU A 142 -2.03 19.69 -21.59
N ILE A 143 -3.16 20.22 -21.14
CA ILE A 143 -4.46 20.03 -21.78
C ILE A 143 -4.85 21.29 -22.58
N ASN A 144 -5.02 21.13 -23.89
CA ASN A 144 -5.41 22.20 -24.81
C ASN A 144 -6.75 21.87 -25.47
N TYR A 145 -7.72 22.78 -25.32
CA TYR A 145 -9.01 22.70 -26.01
C TYR A 145 -9.01 23.58 -27.24
N LYS A 146 -9.46 23.02 -28.35
CA LYS A 146 -9.65 23.73 -29.60
C LYS A 146 -11.07 23.53 -30.09
N LYS A 147 -11.86 24.59 -29.96
CA LYS A 147 -13.16 24.72 -30.63
C LYS A 147 -12.93 24.92 -32.12
N ASP A 148 -13.65 24.19 -32.95
CA ASP A 148 -13.61 24.48 -34.38
C ASP A 148 -14.40 25.76 -34.66
N LYS A 149 -13.68 26.84 -34.96
CA LYS A 149 -14.26 28.17 -35.27
C LYS A 149 -14.84 28.24 -36.69
N ARG A 150 -14.80 27.15 -37.47
CA ARG A 150 -15.34 27.13 -38.83
C ARG A 150 -16.76 26.57 -38.82
N GLU A 151 -17.74 27.47 -38.94
CA GLU A 151 -19.13 27.18 -39.35
C GLU A 151 -19.27 26.46 -40.72
N ARG A 152 -18.17 25.95 -41.30
CA ARG A 152 -18.12 25.44 -42.69
C ARG A 152 -18.09 23.93 -42.84
N TYR A 153 -18.06 23.18 -41.75
CA TYR A 153 -18.20 21.72 -41.81
C TYR A 153 -19.38 21.25 -40.98
N HIS A 154 -20.57 21.71 -41.36
CA HIS A 154 -21.80 20.97 -41.09
C HIS A 154 -21.76 19.71 -41.95
N SER A 155 -21.04 18.67 -41.52
CA SER A 155 -21.28 17.35 -42.09
C SER A 155 -22.70 16.96 -41.67
N LYS A 156 -23.64 16.95 -42.62
CA LYS A 156 -24.93 16.32 -42.39
C LYS A 156 -24.65 14.86 -42.10
N SER A 157 -25.09 14.37 -40.95
CA SER A 157 -25.13 12.93 -40.70
C SER A 157 -25.96 12.26 -41.81
N SER A 158 -25.93 10.93 -41.91
CA SER A 158 -26.83 10.18 -42.81
C SER A 158 -28.32 10.54 -42.62
N ASN A 159 -28.66 11.15 -41.47
CA ASN A 159 -30.00 11.54 -41.07
C ASN A 159 -30.25 13.05 -41.20
N GLY A 160 -29.28 13.83 -41.71
CA GLY A 160 -29.42 15.27 -41.95
C GLY A 160 -29.03 16.20 -40.79
N GLU A 161 -28.56 15.66 -39.67
CA GLU A 161 -28.21 16.44 -38.47
C GLU A 161 -26.89 17.20 -38.62
N VAL A 162 -26.82 18.39 -38.02
CA VAL A 162 -25.59 19.18 -37.94
C VAL A 162 -24.68 18.63 -36.84
N VAL A 163 -23.48 18.23 -37.22
CA VAL A 163 -22.45 17.75 -36.28
C VAL A 163 -21.37 18.82 -36.10
N TYR A 164 -21.13 19.25 -34.86
CA TYR A 164 -20.02 20.10 -34.47
C TYR A 164 -18.81 19.24 -34.12
N ARG A 165 -17.61 19.75 -34.41
CA ARG A 165 -16.36 19.08 -34.09
C ARG A 165 -15.54 19.92 -33.13
N ASP A 166 -15.40 19.45 -31.91
CA ASP A 166 -14.46 20.01 -30.95
C ASP A 166 -13.31 19.04 -30.71
N THR A 167 -12.15 19.57 -30.35
CA THR A 167 -10.99 18.73 -30.08
C THR A 167 -10.35 19.15 -28.77
N CYS A 168 -9.86 18.15 -28.04
CA CYS A 168 -8.95 18.34 -26.94
C CYS A 168 -7.67 17.54 -27.19
N THR A 169 -6.53 18.11 -26.84
CA THR A 169 -5.25 17.42 -26.86
C THR A 169 -4.61 17.46 -25.49
N ALA A 170 -4.08 16.33 -25.03
CA ALA A 170 -3.31 16.24 -23.81
C ALA A 170 -1.89 15.79 -24.15
N SER A 171 -0.89 16.57 -23.71
CA SER A 171 0.51 16.34 -24.04
C SER A 171 1.40 16.23 -22.82
N SER A 172 2.49 15.50 -22.99
CA SER A 172 3.72 15.58 -22.22
C SER A 172 4.85 16.01 -23.18
N PRO A 173 6.08 16.24 -22.71
CA PRO A 173 7.22 16.56 -23.58
C PRO A 173 7.47 15.53 -24.69
N THR A 174 7.02 14.29 -24.50
CA THR A 174 7.31 13.17 -25.39
C THR A 174 6.08 12.49 -25.98
N ALA A 175 4.85 12.82 -25.56
CA ALA A 175 3.65 12.19 -26.10
C ALA A 175 2.51 13.19 -26.27
N THR A 176 1.65 12.97 -27.26
CA THR A 176 0.41 13.75 -27.44
C THR A 176 -0.75 12.82 -27.74
N PHE A 177 -1.84 13.02 -27.01
CA PHE A 177 -3.10 12.32 -27.16
C PHE A 177 -4.15 13.29 -27.70
N HIS A 178 -4.97 12.80 -28.61
CA HIS A 178 -6.00 13.55 -29.31
C HIS A 178 -7.37 12.96 -29.03
N VAL A 179 -8.28 13.82 -28.61
CA VAL A 179 -9.68 13.50 -28.39
C VAL A 179 -10.53 14.38 -29.28
N GLU A 180 -11.27 13.77 -30.20
CA GLU A 180 -12.26 14.44 -31.05
C GLU A 180 -13.66 14.23 -30.45
N PHE A 181 -14.41 15.30 -30.30
CA PHE A 181 -15.81 15.28 -29.91
C PHE A 181 -16.66 15.58 -31.15
N ARG A 182 -17.56 14.67 -31.49
CA ARG A 182 -18.58 14.81 -32.53
C ARG A 182 -19.91 15.08 -31.84
N ILE A 183 -20.35 16.33 -31.88
CA ILE A 183 -21.47 16.82 -31.08
C ILE A 183 -22.67 17.06 -31.98
N THR A 184 -23.80 16.44 -31.66
CA THR A 184 -25.10 16.79 -32.25
C THR A 184 -25.90 17.65 -31.28
N ILE A 185 -26.68 18.60 -31.80
CA ILE A 185 -27.60 19.40 -30.98
C ILE A 185 -28.97 18.76 -31.00
N HIS A 186 -29.57 18.51 -29.83
CA HIS A 186 -30.89 17.91 -29.72
C HIS A 186 -31.68 18.51 -28.53
N PRO A 187 -33.03 18.65 -28.62
CA PRO A 187 -33.85 19.20 -27.53
C PRO A 187 -33.80 18.38 -26.23
N ILE A 188 -33.57 17.07 -26.36
CA ILE A 188 -33.37 16.16 -25.23
C ILE A 188 -31.87 15.85 -25.15
N PRO A 189 -31.14 16.39 -24.17
CA PRO A 189 -29.71 16.13 -24.05
C PRO A 189 -29.45 14.70 -23.59
N VAL A 190 -28.37 14.10 -24.10
CA VAL A 190 -27.80 12.89 -23.53
C VAL A 190 -26.60 13.34 -22.72
N PRO A 191 -26.58 13.11 -21.39
CA PRO A 191 -25.43 13.43 -20.57
C PRO A 191 -24.17 12.80 -21.16
N GLN A 192 -23.06 13.54 -21.21
CA GLN A 192 -21.77 12.95 -21.53
C GLN A 192 -21.56 11.82 -20.52
N SER A 193 -21.29 10.60 -21.02
CA SER A 193 -20.89 9.53 -20.12
C SER A 193 -19.68 10.02 -19.33
N PRO A 194 -19.64 9.84 -17.99
CA PRO A 194 -18.43 10.10 -17.24
C PRO A 194 -17.27 9.39 -17.95
N CYS A 195 -16.12 10.07 -17.99
CA CYS A 195 -14.93 9.52 -18.61
C CYS A 195 -14.71 8.10 -18.07
N ASP A 196 -14.77 7.11 -18.95
CA ASP A 196 -14.62 5.71 -18.57
C ASP A 196 -13.14 5.41 -18.33
N TYR A 197 -12.74 5.56 -17.07
CA TYR A 197 -11.42 5.21 -16.60
C TYR A 197 -11.34 3.75 -16.14
N ASP A 198 -12.43 2.96 -16.24
CA ASP A 198 -12.41 1.57 -15.84
C ASP A 198 -11.39 0.81 -16.70
N LEU A 199 -10.50 0.09 -16.02
CA LEU A 199 -9.49 -0.78 -16.65
C LEU A 199 -9.93 -2.25 -16.59
N SER A 200 -11.12 -2.52 -16.06
CA SER A 200 -11.69 -3.86 -15.97
C SER A 200 -11.72 -4.53 -17.34
N GLY A 201 -11.24 -5.78 -17.39
CA GLY A 201 -11.17 -6.55 -18.62
C GLY A 201 -9.96 -6.28 -19.52
N LEU A 202 -9.21 -5.19 -19.31
CA LEU A 202 -7.93 -4.98 -20.02
C LEU A 202 -6.81 -5.88 -19.48
N SER A 203 -6.88 -6.20 -18.19
CA SER A 203 -5.97 -7.14 -17.54
C SER A 203 -6.68 -7.79 -16.37
N ALA A 204 -6.33 -9.04 -16.07
CA ALA A 204 -6.79 -9.68 -14.85
C ALA A 204 -6.23 -8.92 -13.63
N ASP A 205 -7.11 -8.68 -12.65
CA ASP A 205 -6.71 -8.15 -11.36
C ASP A 205 -5.65 -9.05 -10.70
N LYS A 206 -4.76 -8.42 -9.96
CA LYS A 206 -3.73 -9.10 -9.18
C LYS A 206 -3.91 -8.77 -7.72
N THR A 207 -3.96 -9.83 -6.92
CA THR A 207 -4.17 -9.77 -5.49
C THR A 207 -2.99 -10.40 -4.78
N PHE A 208 -2.41 -9.68 -3.83
CA PHE A 208 -1.32 -10.18 -2.99
C PHE A 208 -1.46 -9.63 -1.57
N LYS A 209 -0.73 -10.25 -0.62
CA LYS A 209 -0.74 -9.83 0.78
C LYS A 209 0.48 -8.97 1.07
N VAL A 210 0.26 -7.86 1.77
CA VAL A 210 1.33 -7.08 2.39
C VAL A 210 1.19 -7.18 3.89
N VAL A 211 2.32 -7.20 4.58
CA VAL A 211 2.42 -7.24 6.02
C VAL A 211 3.29 -6.09 6.49
N GLY A 212 2.95 -5.52 7.64
CA GLY A 212 3.76 -4.45 8.20
C GLY A 212 3.41 -4.07 9.63
N ALA A 213 4.40 -3.49 10.30
CA ALA A 213 4.19 -2.84 11.58
C ALA A 213 3.43 -1.53 11.35
N VAL A 214 2.41 -1.31 12.17
CA VAL A 214 1.59 -0.10 12.13
C VAL A 214 2.03 0.81 13.27
N ILE A 215 2.37 2.06 12.96
CA ILE A 215 2.78 3.06 13.94
C ILE A 215 1.75 4.19 13.90
N PHE A 216 1.15 4.53 15.04
CA PHE A 216 0.30 5.73 15.20
C PHE A 216 0.94 6.67 16.22
N GLU A 217 1.13 7.93 15.85
CA GLU A 217 1.68 9.01 16.67
C GLU A 217 3.01 8.60 17.35
N GLY A 218 3.88 7.95 16.57
CA GLY A 218 5.18 7.45 17.05
C GLY A 218 5.11 6.21 17.94
N LYS A 219 3.93 5.59 18.12
CA LYS A 219 3.77 4.37 18.91
C LYS A 219 3.36 3.20 18.03
N SER A 220 4.07 2.08 18.18
CA SER A 220 3.66 0.82 17.57
C SER A 220 2.27 0.43 18.08
N PHE A 221 1.39 0.17 17.13
CA PHE A 221 0.07 -0.34 17.37
C PHE A 221 0.17 -1.72 18.03
N LYS A 222 -0.64 -1.98 19.07
CA LYS A 222 -0.65 -3.26 19.78
C LYS A 222 -1.88 -4.07 19.41
N TYR A 223 -1.67 -5.36 19.19
CA TYR A 223 -2.75 -6.31 18.94
C TYR A 223 -3.78 -6.32 20.08
N HIS A 224 -5.04 -6.46 19.69
CA HIS A 224 -6.17 -6.81 20.54
C HIS A 224 -7.11 -7.73 19.74
N PRO A 225 -7.69 -8.80 20.33
CA PRO A 225 -8.49 -9.75 19.56
C PRO A 225 -9.68 -9.13 18.82
N ARG A 226 -10.30 -8.10 19.41
CA ARG A 226 -11.39 -7.33 18.76
C ARG A 226 -11.04 -6.78 17.38
N LEU A 227 -9.76 -6.56 17.08
CA LEU A 227 -9.33 -6.06 15.76
C LEU A 227 -9.39 -7.12 14.66
N ASN A 228 -9.48 -8.39 15.04
CA ASN A 228 -9.72 -9.49 14.12
C ASN A 228 -11.21 -9.84 13.99
N GLU A 229 -12.10 -9.19 14.76
CA GLU A 229 -13.55 -9.32 14.59
C GLU A 229 -14.02 -8.49 13.39
N LEU A 230 -14.72 -9.13 12.45
CA LEU A 230 -15.16 -8.49 11.21
C LEU A 230 -16.11 -7.31 11.46
N SER A 231 -16.90 -7.34 12.54
CA SER A 231 -17.86 -6.30 12.91
C SER A 231 -17.32 -5.25 13.88
N SER A 232 -16.03 -5.29 14.23
CA SER A 232 -15.45 -4.31 15.16
C SER A 232 -15.31 -2.95 14.49
N VAL A 233 -15.83 -1.92 15.16
CA VAL A 233 -15.63 -0.50 14.78
C VAL A 233 -14.15 -0.14 14.79
N GLU A 234 -13.38 -0.69 15.73
CA GLU A 234 -11.93 -0.47 15.81
C GLU A 234 -11.19 -1.07 14.60
N ARG A 235 -11.61 -2.24 14.13
CA ARG A 235 -11.12 -2.84 12.89
C ARG A 235 -11.42 -1.96 11.67
N GLU A 236 -12.66 -1.49 11.56
CA GLU A 236 -13.08 -0.64 10.44
C GLU A 236 -12.32 0.69 10.41
N ASN A 237 -12.15 1.32 11.57
CA ASN A 237 -11.37 2.54 11.72
C ASN A 237 -9.91 2.33 11.32
N LEU A 238 -9.27 1.28 11.85
CA LEU A 238 -7.89 0.95 11.51
C LEU A 238 -7.73 0.70 10.01
N GLN A 239 -8.55 -0.19 9.44
CA GLN A 239 -8.52 -0.47 8.00
C GLN A 239 -8.68 0.81 7.18
N SER A 240 -9.65 1.66 7.52
CA SER A 240 -9.91 2.91 6.80
C SER A 240 -8.72 3.85 6.88
N SER A 241 -8.13 4.05 8.06
CA SER A 241 -6.93 4.87 8.23
C SER A 241 -5.75 4.36 7.42
N VAL A 242 -5.44 3.06 7.52
CA VAL A 242 -4.29 2.43 6.84
C VAL A 242 -4.48 2.45 5.33
N CYS A 243 -5.65 2.01 4.84
CA CYS A 243 -5.94 1.94 3.42
C CYS A 243 -6.00 3.33 2.78
N ASN A 244 -6.50 4.36 3.48
CA ASN A 244 -6.49 5.73 2.96
C ASN A 244 -5.06 6.25 2.86
N TYR A 245 -4.25 6.06 3.91
CA TYR A 245 -2.85 6.47 3.90
C TYR A 245 -2.04 5.76 2.79
N MET A 246 -2.27 4.46 2.58
CA MET A 246 -1.68 3.72 1.45
C MET A 246 -2.11 4.27 0.09
N LYS A 247 -3.35 4.75 -0.06
CA LYS A 247 -3.85 5.28 -1.33
C LYS A 247 -3.32 6.68 -1.64
N THR A 248 -3.08 7.53 -0.64
CA THR A 248 -2.77 8.96 -0.86
C THR A 248 -1.32 9.32 -0.55
N GLU A 249 -0.73 8.79 0.52
CA GLU A 249 0.55 9.26 1.03
C GLU A 249 1.71 8.34 0.70
N MET A 250 1.52 7.01 0.83
CA MET A 250 2.60 6.04 0.65
C MET A 250 2.98 5.77 -0.81
N ARG A 251 2.13 6.16 -1.76
CA ARG A 251 2.38 5.90 -3.18
C ARG A 251 3.48 6.81 -3.71
N ARG A 252 4.53 6.21 -4.28
CA ARG A 252 5.52 6.90 -5.11
C ARG A 252 4.94 7.28 -6.48
N ASP A 253 3.99 6.51 -6.99
CA ASP A 253 3.37 6.69 -8.29
C ASP A 253 2.17 7.65 -8.30
N LYS A 254 2.23 8.73 -7.50
CA LYS A 254 1.15 9.74 -7.37
C LYS A 254 0.59 10.23 -8.71
N PRO A 255 1.42 10.53 -9.74
CA PRO A 255 0.94 11.02 -11.04
C PRO A 255 -0.08 10.12 -11.75
N ILE A 256 -0.08 8.82 -11.46
CA ILE A 256 -0.98 7.83 -12.09
C ILE A 256 -1.91 7.15 -11.08
N SER A 257 -1.98 7.68 -9.86
CA SER A 257 -2.68 7.02 -8.76
C SER A 257 -4.20 6.95 -8.95
N ARG A 258 -4.76 7.88 -9.73
CA ARG A 258 -6.19 7.94 -10.07
C ARG A 258 -6.57 6.89 -11.11
N GLU A 259 -5.71 6.69 -12.11
CA GLU A 259 -5.89 5.70 -13.17
C GLU A 259 -5.68 4.28 -12.67
N PHE A 260 -4.80 4.11 -11.68
CA PHE A 260 -4.55 2.83 -11.04
C PHE A 260 -4.97 2.86 -9.57
N PRO A 261 -6.28 2.83 -9.28
CA PRO A 261 -6.76 2.71 -7.91
C PRO A 261 -6.31 1.37 -7.31
N ILE A 262 -5.89 1.43 -6.05
CA ILE A 262 -5.52 0.25 -5.28
C ILE A 262 -6.70 -0.09 -4.36
N ARG A 263 -7.17 -1.35 -4.42
CA ARG A 263 -8.12 -1.87 -3.44
C ARG A 263 -7.34 -2.47 -2.28
N CYS A 264 -7.77 -2.14 -1.07
CA CYS A 264 -7.10 -2.53 0.16
C CYS A 264 -8.14 -3.07 1.13
N LYS A 265 -7.82 -4.21 1.75
CA LYS A 265 -8.65 -4.86 2.76
C LYS A 265 -7.74 -5.41 3.85
N MET A 266 -8.01 -5.07 5.10
CA MET A 266 -7.32 -5.71 6.22
C MET A 266 -7.82 -7.15 6.35
N LEU A 267 -6.89 -8.10 6.44
CA LEU A 267 -7.20 -9.50 6.68
C LEU A 267 -7.17 -9.80 8.18
N GLU A 268 -6.09 -9.42 8.84
CA GLU A 268 -5.91 -9.64 10.28
C GLU A 268 -4.79 -8.77 10.81
N ILE A 269 -4.69 -8.71 12.14
CA ILE A 269 -3.48 -8.36 12.85
C ILE A 269 -2.97 -9.64 13.48
N HIS A 270 -1.72 -9.97 13.20
CA HIS A 270 -1.09 -11.17 13.69
C HIS A 270 -0.94 -11.09 15.22
N PRO A 271 -1.51 -12.04 16.00
CA PRO A 271 -1.59 -11.91 17.45
C PRO A 271 -0.24 -11.97 18.16
N ILE A 272 0.78 -12.53 17.49
CA ILE A 272 2.10 -12.73 18.06
C ILE A 272 3.10 -11.66 17.60
N THR A 273 3.13 -11.33 16.30
CA THR A 273 4.08 -10.33 15.76
C THR A 273 3.53 -8.91 15.83
N HIS A 274 2.23 -8.76 16.06
CA HIS A 274 1.52 -7.48 16.05
C HIS A 274 1.53 -6.75 14.70
N GLU A 275 1.99 -7.40 13.64
CA GLU A 275 1.95 -6.86 12.28
C GLU A 275 0.55 -6.99 11.69
N ALA A 276 0.11 -5.97 10.97
CA ALA A 276 -1.14 -6.00 10.24
C ALA A 276 -0.93 -6.59 8.85
N VAL A 277 -1.82 -7.48 8.45
CA VAL A 277 -1.83 -8.12 7.13
C VAL A 277 -2.96 -7.52 6.31
N PHE A 278 -2.61 -6.94 5.16
CA PHE A 278 -3.56 -6.38 4.21
C PHE A 278 -3.51 -7.16 2.91
N GLN A 279 -4.69 -7.41 2.35
CA GLN A 279 -4.85 -7.82 0.97
C GLN A 279 -4.91 -6.58 0.10
N ILE A 280 -4.02 -6.52 -0.89
CA ILE A 280 -3.94 -5.47 -1.89
C ILE A 280 -4.36 -6.06 -3.22
N THR A 281 -5.28 -5.39 -3.91
CA THR A 281 -5.68 -5.73 -5.28
C THR A 281 -5.43 -4.55 -6.22
N VAL A 282 -4.69 -4.81 -7.29
CA VAL A 282 -4.31 -3.84 -8.34
C VAL A 282 -4.65 -4.40 -9.72
N TYR A 283 -4.74 -3.52 -10.72
CA TYR A 283 -4.85 -3.98 -12.11
C TYR A 283 -3.53 -4.62 -12.58
N GLY A 284 -3.59 -5.74 -13.31
CA GLY A 284 -2.38 -6.36 -13.88
C GLY A 284 -1.61 -5.42 -14.82
N ILE A 285 -2.31 -4.54 -15.53
CA ILE A 285 -1.72 -3.50 -16.38
C ILE A 285 -0.93 -2.45 -15.59
N HIS A 286 -1.26 -2.25 -14.30
CA HIS A 286 -0.47 -1.41 -13.39
C HIS A 286 0.90 -2.05 -13.14
N MET A 287 0.93 -3.33 -12.75
CA MET A 287 2.18 -4.05 -12.50
C MET A 287 3.07 -4.12 -13.75
N THR A 288 2.49 -4.49 -14.88
CA THR A 288 3.24 -4.63 -16.15
C THR A 288 3.71 -3.29 -16.72
N SER A 289 3.04 -2.16 -16.41
CA SER A 289 3.56 -0.82 -16.73
C SER A 289 4.85 -0.49 -15.96
N PHE A 290 5.11 -1.17 -14.84
CA PHE A 290 6.38 -1.10 -14.11
C PHE A 290 7.33 -2.26 -14.48
N GLY A 291 6.98 -3.05 -15.50
CA GLY A 291 7.72 -4.23 -15.95
C GLY A 291 7.61 -5.43 -15.01
N LEU A 292 6.73 -5.39 -14.02
CA LEU A 292 6.67 -6.41 -12.98
C LEU A 292 5.81 -7.60 -13.42
N ASP A 293 6.32 -8.79 -13.13
CA ASP A 293 5.61 -10.04 -13.37
C ASP A 293 4.45 -10.19 -12.39
N SER A 294 3.52 -11.09 -12.71
CA SER A 294 2.31 -11.26 -11.94
C SER A 294 2.40 -12.34 -10.84
N ASP A 295 3.61 -12.76 -10.52
CA ASP A 295 3.92 -13.76 -9.49
C ASP A 295 4.24 -13.09 -8.12
N ASP A 296 4.63 -13.91 -7.14
CA ASP A 296 4.98 -13.43 -5.80
C ASP A 296 6.19 -12.48 -5.80
N THR A 297 7.14 -12.71 -6.72
CA THR A 297 8.35 -11.88 -6.84
C THR A 297 7.98 -10.50 -7.38
N GLY A 298 7.18 -10.45 -8.44
CA GLY A 298 6.68 -9.20 -8.99
C GLY A 298 5.75 -8.45 -8.03
N SER A 299 4.97 -9.17 -7.21
CA SER A 299 4.15 -8.58 -6.16
C SER A 299 4.98 -7.96 -5.03
N ALA A 300 6.07 -8.64 -4.63
CA ALA A 300 7.02 -8.12 -3.66
C ALA A 300 7.74 -6.86 -4.15
N GLU A 301 8.20 -6.91 -5.40
CA GLU A 301 8.86 -5.77 -6.01
C GLU A 301 7.89 -4.60 -6.24
N PHE A 302 6.64 -4.88 -6.60
CA PHE A 302 5.60 -3.86 -6.72
C PHE A 302 5.38 -3.15 -5.38
N ALA A 303 5.23 -3.91 -4.29
CA ALA A 303 5.07 -3.32 -2.96
C ALA A 303 6.25 -2.41 -2.60
N ARG A 304 7.50 -2.86 -2.88
CA ARG A 304 8.74 -2.11 -2.62
C ARG A 304 8.84 -0.81 -3.44
N VAL A 305 8.47 -0.88 -4.72
CA VAL A 305 8.60 0.24 -5.66
C VAL A 305 7.51 1.27 -5.45
N ILE A 306 6.27 0.83 -5.21
CA ILE A 306 5.11 1.70 -5.15
C ILE A 306 4.94 2.30 -3.77
N PHE A 307 5.16 1.54 -2.70
CA PHE A 307 5.00 2.04 -1.34
C PHE A 307 6.36 2.48 -0.78
N HIS A 308 6.52 3.78 -0.50
CA HIS A 308 7.69 4.25 0.24
C HIS A 308 7.44 4.23 1.74
N GLU A 309 8.51 3.98 2.50
CA GLU A 309 8.49 4.08 3.95
C GLU A 309 8.69 5.54 4.34
N ARG A 310 7.72 6.12 5.06
CA ARG A 310 7.84 7.46 5.61
C ARG A 310 7.61 7.45 7.10
N ASN A 311 8.58 7.98 7.85
CA ASN A 311 8.51 8.15 9.30
C ASN A 311 8.01 9.54 9.73
N GLU A 312 7.58 10.39 8.79
CA GLU A 312 7.30 11.81 9.02
C GLU A 312 5.82 12.14 9.27
N SER A 313 4.98 11.17 9.64
CA SER A 313 3.55 11.40 9.90
C SER A 313 3.06 10.79 11.20
N THR A 314 1.89 11.26 11.64
CA THR A 314 1.06 10.66 12.71
C THR A 314 0.72 9.20 12.45
N VAL A 315 0.98 8.67 11.26
CA VAL A 315 0.91 7.25 10.96
C VAL A 315 2.15 6.84 10.15
N GLY A 316 2.85 5.79 10.57
CA GLY A 316 4.01 5.22 9.88
C GLY A 316 3.79 3.73 9.60
N TYR A 317 4.23 3.28 8.42
CA TYR A 317 4.14 1.87 8.01
C TYR A 317 5.41 1.41 7.31
N HIS A 318 5.87 0.22 7.71
CA HIS A 318 6.88 -0.54 6.99
C HIS A 318 6.19 -1.72 6.33
N LEU A 319 5.85 -1.58 5.05
CA LEU A 319 5.12 -2.60 4.29
C LEU A 319 6.09 -3.43 3.47
N ARG A 320 5.90 -4.74 3.52
CA ARG A 320 6.56 -5.71 2.67
C ARG A 320 5.57 -6.76 2.21
N SER A 321 5.86 -7.40 1.08
CA SER A 321 5.03 -8.52 0.62
C SER A 321 5.18 -9.70 1.58
N LEU A 322 4.06 -10.36 1.87
CA LEU A 322 4.02 -11.55 2.71
C LEU A 322 4.13 -12.78 1.81
N SER A 323 5.28 -13.45 1.83
CA SER A 323 5.52 -14.67 1.06
C SER A 323 4.77 -15.87 1.65
N THR A 324 4.46 -16.88 0.82
CA THR A 324 3.85 -18.14 1.28
C THR A 324 4.71 -18.84 2.34
N ALA A 325 6.04 -18.84 2.18
CA ALA A 325 6.95 -19.46 3.14
C ALA A 325 6.88 -18.77 4.51
N GLU A 326 6.77 -17.45 4.52
CA GLU A 326 6.62 -16.69 5.74
C GLU A 326 5.24 -16.90 6.39
N GLU A 327 4.17 -16.95 5.61
CA GLU A 327 2.82 -17.27 6.11
C GLU A 327 2.80 -18.63 6.82
N ILE A 328 3.48 -19.64 6.28
CA ILE A 328 3.64 -20.96 6.90
C ILE A 328 4.44 -20.87 8.21
N ASN A 329 5.55 -20.13 8.21
CA ASN A 329 6.42 -20.00 9.39
C ASN A 329 5.73 -19.23 10.54
N ASN A 330 4.93 -18.22 10.19
CA ASN A 330 4.21 -17.40 11.15
C ASN A 330 2.83 -17.98 11.51
N ALA A 331 2.43 -19.11 10.92
CA ALA A 331 1.13 -19.70 11.20
C ALA A 331 0.93 -19.96 12.71
N TYR A 332 -0.24 -19.56 13.20
CA TYR A 332 -0.56 -19.60 14.62
C TYR A 332 -1.88 -20.34 14.89
N GLN A 333 -2.10 -20.70 16.15
CA GLN A 333 -3.35 -21.24 16.67
C GLN A 333 -3.79 -20.39 17.86
N ILE A 334 -5.09 -20.10 17.95
CA ILE A 334 -5.70 -19.37 19.06
C ILE A 334 -6.61 -20.27 19.89
N LEU A 335 -6.72 -19.93 21.17
CA LEU A 335 -7.63 -20.53 22.13
C LEU A 335 -8.07 -19.46 23.13
N PHE A 336 -9.29 -19.54 23.62
CA PHE A 336 -9.80 -18.63 24.65
C PHE A 336 -9.98 -19.36 25.97
N ILE A 337 -9.67 -18.67 27.06
CA ILE A 337 -9.95 -19.12 28.42
C ILE A 337 -10.81 -18.08 29.12
N GLU A 338 -11.77 -18.50 29.92
CA GLU A 338 -12.61 -17.62 30.74
C GLU A 338 -12.55 -18.02 32.20
N GLY A 339 -12.58 -17.08 33.12
CA GLY A 339 -12.51 -17.41 34.55
C GLY A 339 -12.70 -16.23 35.49
N LEU A 340 -12.89 -16.54 36.76
CA LEU A 340 -12.90 -15.53 37.82
C LEU A 340 -11.47 -15.08 38.14
N PHE A 341 -11.18 -13.79 37.97
CA PHE A 341 -9.90 -13.16 38.33
C PHE A 341 -10.07 -12.26 39.56
N THR A 342 -9.25 -12.46 40.59
CA THR A 342 -9.33 -11.69 41.84
C THR A 342 -7.96 -11.13 42.25
N LYS A 343 -7.97 -9.98 42.91
CA LYS A 343 -6.82 -9.38 43.60
C LYS A 343 -7.18 -9.13 45.05
N ASN A 344 -6.39 -9.64 45.99
CA ASN A 344 -6.70 -9.61 47.43
C ASN A 344 -8.10 -10.19 47.75
N ASN A 345 -8.49 -11.25 47.06
CA ASN A 345 -9.82 -11.88 47.11
C ASN A 345 -10.98 -10.97 46.65
N ILE A 346 -10.71 -9.81 46.05
CA ILE A 346 -11.72 -8.94 45.43
C ILE A 346 -11.74 -9.26 43.94
N ALA A 347 -12.91 -9.65 43.43
CA ALA A 347 -13.11 -9.97 42.02
C ALA A 347 -13.04 -8.72 41.15
N TYR A 348 -12.40 -8.84 39.98
CA TYR A 348 -12.57 -7.85 38.93
C TYR A 348 -13.97 -8.00 38.32
N THR A 349 -14.68 -6.88 38.21
CA THR A 349 -16.02 -6.83 37.62
C THR A 349 -16.01 -6.09 36.30
N HIS A 350 -17.03 -6.32 35.48
CA HIS A 350 -17.24 -5.57 34.26
C HIS A 350 -17.48 -4.09 34.60
N GLU A 351 -16.60 -3.23 34.12
CA GLU A 351 -16.64 -1.78 34.33
C GLU A 351 -16.21 -1.07 33.05
N GLU A 352 -16.76 0.12 32.79
CA GLU A 352 -16.50 0.91 31.58
C GLU A 352 -15.01 1.20 31.35
N LYS A 353 -14.23 1.37 32.43
CA LYS A 353 -12.77 1.58 32.37
C LYS A 353 -12.01 0.42 31.73
N TYR A 354 -12.61 -0.78 31.68
CA TYR A 354 -12.07 -1.97 31.03
C TYR A 354 -12.68 -2.22 29.63
N SER A 355 -13.62 -1.39 29.16
CA SER A 355 -14.21 -1.54 27.83
C SER A 355 -13.32 -1.03 26.70
N ASN A 356 -12.44 -0.05 27.00
CA ASN A 356 -11.49 0.51 26.05
C ASN A 356 -10.11 -0.16 26.23
N PHE A 357 -9.69 -1.01 25.29
CA PHE A 357 -8.41 -1.72 25.39
C PHE A 357 -7.17 -0.80 25.30
N ASN A 358 -7.35 0.45 24.85
CA ASN A 358 -6.30 1.45 24.84
C ASN A 358 -6.15 2.19 26.18
N SER A 359 -7.07 2.02 27.14
CA SER A 359 -7.01 2.65 28.45
C SER A 359 -5.83 2.15 29.29
N THR A 360 -5.35 2.99 30.21
CA THR A 360 -4.26 2.63 31.12
C THR A 360 -4.70 1.51 32.06
N GLU A 361 -5.96 1.53 32.49
CA GLU A 361 -6.59 0.54 33.36
C GLU A 361 -6.62 -0.84 32.70
N PHE A 362 -7.06 -0.91 31.45
CA PHE A 362 -7.07 -2.16 30.69
C PHE A 362 -5.64 -2.69 30.48
N LYS A 363 -4.70 -1.82 30.09
CA LYS A 363 -3.29 -2.21 29.90
C LYS A 363 -2.66 -2.76 31.19
N ASN A 364 -2.96 -2.16 32.33
CA ASN A 364 -2.49 -2.62 33.64
C ASN A 364 -3.12 -3.97 34.03
N LEU A 365 -4.41 -4.17 33.75
CA LEU A 365 -5.09 -5.44 33.98
C LEU A 365 -4.54 -6.54 33.07
N ASN A 366 -4.42 -6.27 31.77
CA ASN A 366 -3.81 -7.17 30.79
C ASN A 366 -2.41 -7.61 31.22
N THR A 367 -1.57 -6.66 31.65
CA THR A 367 -0.23 -6.96 32.15
C THR A 367 -0.28 -7.86 33.39
N SER A 368 -1.19 -7.58 34.34
CA SER A 368 -1.33 -8.38 35.56
C SER A 368 -1.77 -9.82 35.27
N VAL A 369 -2.78 -9.98 34.41
CA VAL A 369 -3.30 -11.30 33.99
C VAL A 369 -2.27 -12.09 33.21
N CYS A 370 -1.62 -11.48 32.22
CA CYS A 370 -0.63 -12.17 31.40
C CYS A 370 0.64 -12.51 32.18
N ASN A 371 1.07 -11.69 33.14
CA ASN A 371 2.14 -12.07 34.07
C ASN A 371 1.75 -13.27 34.94
N HIS A 372 0.48 -13.36 35.36
CA HIS A 372 -0.02 -14.50 36.12
C HIS A 372 0.02 -15.80 35.30
N ILE A 373 -0.44 -15.75 34.05
CA ILE A 373 -0.39 -16.90 33.11
C ILE A 373 1.06 -17.27 32.75
N GLU A 374 1.94 -16.29 32.58
CA GLU A 374 3.37 -16.55 32.33
C GLU A 374 4.03 -17.30 33.49
N ASN A 375 3.65 -17.00 34.74
CA ASN A 375 4.13 -17.77 35.90
C ASN A 375 3.67 -19.23 35.85
N TRP A 376 2.43 -19.50 35.45
CA TRP A 376 1.96 -20.88 35.23
C TRP A 376 2.74 -21.59 34.13
N ARG A 377 3.04 -20.87 33.05
CA ARG A 377 3.75 -21.42 31.89
C ARG A 377 5.15 -21.85 32.29
N ARG A 378 5.89 -21.01 33.00
CA ARG A 378 7.28 -21.26 33.42
C ARG A 378 7.46 -22.49 34.30
N THR A 379 6.44 -22.86 35.07
CA THR A 379 6.50 -24.03 35.96
C THR A 379 6.10 -25.34 35.28
N ASP A 380 5.53 -25.28 34.07
CA ASP A 380 5.08 -26.46 33.34
C ASP A 380 6.18 -27.05 32.45
N THR A 381 6.27 -28.38 32.38
CA THR A 381 7.35 -29.08 31.64
C THR A 381 7.18 -29.04 30.13
N VAL A 382 5.94 -28.89 29.64
CA VAL A 382 5.60 -28.82 28.20
C VAL A 382 5.45 -27.36 27.80
N PHE A 383 4.54 -26.63 28.45
CA PHE A 383 4.23 -25.24 28.14
C PHE A 383 5.38 -24.29 28.51
N GLY A 384 6.24 -24.65 29.45
CA GLY A 384 7.47 -23.89 29.76
C GLY A 384 8.45 -23.79 28.59
N LYS A 385 8.37 -24.73 27.62
CA LYS A 385 9.15 -24.72 26.39
C LYS A 385 8.42 -24.08 25.20
N LEU A 386 7.13 -23.81 25.34
CA LEU A 386 6.29 -23.16 24.33
C LEU A 386 6.31 -21.64 24.50
N SER A 387 6.19 -20.93 23.37
CA SER A 387 5.90 -19.50 23.36
C SER A 387 4.39 -19.34 23.40
N VAL A 388 3.87 -18.95 24.57
CA VAL A 388 2.43 -18.72 24.78
C VAL A 388 2.22 -17.22 24.87
N HIS A 389 1.55 -16.65 23.88
CA HIS A 389 1.25 -15.22 23.83
C HIS A 389 -0.13 -14.98 24.43
N CYS A 390 -0.16 -14.22 25.52
CA CYS A 390 -1.38 -13.88 26.23
C CYS A 390 -1.87 -12.48 25.81
N THR A 391 -3.18 -12.35 25.59
CA THR A 391 -3.83 -11.05 25.44
C THR A 391 -5.21 -11.10 26.09
N LEU A 392 -5.45 -10.19 27.03
CA LEU A 392 -6.76 -9.97 27.61
C LEU A 392 -7.74 -9.56 26.51
N TYR A 393 -8.90 -10.22 26.47
CA TYR A 393 -9.95 -9.92 25.53
C TYR A 393 -10.95 -8.92 26.12
N ALA A 394 -11.57 -9.30 27.24
CA ALA A 394 -12.56 -8.50 27.95
C ALA A 394 -12.81 -9.09 29.35
N ILE A 395 -13.51 -8.33 30.19
CA ILE A 395 -14.34 -8.92 31.25
C ILE A 395 -15.75 -8.94 30.67
N ASP A 396 -16.44 -10.07 30.71
CA ASP A 396 -17.81 -10.17 30.19
C ASP A 396 -18.85 -9.67 31.21
N ILE A 397 -20.12 -9.59 30.79
CA ILE A 397 -21.23 -9.15 31.66
C ILE A 397 -21.47 -10.07 32.87
N ARG A 398 -20.90 -11.28 32.89
CA ARG A 398 -20.96 -12.23 34.02
C ARG A 398 -19.77 -12.03 34.98
N ASN A 399 -18.96 -10.99 34.77
CA ASN A 399 -17.70 -10.72 35.48
C ASN A 399 -16.64 -11.81 35.25
N MET A 400 -16.71 -12.52 34.13
CA MET A 400 -15.73 -13.51 33.73
C MET A 400 -14.66 -12.85 32.88
N LEU A 401 -13.41 -13.02 33.30
CA LEU A 401 -12.26 -12.51 32.58
C LEU A 401 -11.91 -13.47 31.45
N VAL A 402 -11.94 -12.97 30.22
CA VAL A 402 -11.66 -13.74 29.00
C VAL A 402 -10.28 -13.38 28.46
N VAL A 403 -9.47 -14.38 28.16
CA VAL A 403 -8.09 -14.22 27.65
C VAL A 403 -7.92 -15.05 26.38
N GLN A 404 -7.29 -14.45 25.37
CA GLN A 404 -6.77 -15.18 24.23
C GLN A 404 -5.36 -15.68 24.52
N LEU A 405 -5.13 -16.97 24.26
CA LEU A 405 -3.83 -17.60 24.19
C LEU A 405 -3.50 -17.88 22.72
N SER A 406 -2.32 -17.44 22.27
CA SER A 406 -1.86 -17.62 20.89
C SER A 406 -0.54 -18.38 20.87
N PHE A 407 -0.44 -19.35 19.97
CA PHE A 407 0.69 -20.27 19.86
C PHE A 407 1.17 -20.33 18.42
N TYR A 408 2.48 -20.34 18.19
CA TYR A 408 3.00 -20.71 16.87
C TYR A 408 2.73 -22.19 16.60
N LYS A 409 2.22 -22.53 15.41
CA LYS A 409 1.98 -23.93 15.02
C LYS A 409 3.28 -24.74 15.06
N ALA A 410 4.39 -24.17 14.62
CA ALA A 410 5.71 -24.81 14.71
C ALA A 410 6.13 -25.16 16.15
N HIS A 411 5.69 -24.38 17.15
CA HIS A 411 6.00 -24.65 18.55
C HIS A 411 5.12 -25.81 19.08
N LEU A 412 3.84 -25.83 18.73
CA LEU A 412 2.92 -26.92 19.06
C LEU A 412 3.42 -28.25 18.50
N THR A 413 3.82 -28.29 17.22
CA THR A 413 4.38 -29.50 16.58
C THR A 413 5.63 -29.99 17.31
N ARG A 414 6.56 -29.10 17.69
CA ARG A 414 7.77 -29.47 18.46
C ARG A 414 7.46 -30.02 19.85
N ALA A 415 6.34 -29.60 20.45
CA ALA A 415 5.86 -30.13 21.73
C ALA A 415 5.04 -31.42 21.57
N GLY A 416 4.89 -31.96 20.35
CA GLY A 416 4.10 -33.16 20.10
C GLY A 416 2.59 -32.94 20.21
N ILE A 417 2.13 -31.68 20.12
CA ILE A 417 0.71 -31.33 20.15
C ILE A 417 0.22 -31.24 18.70
N HIS A 418 -0.80 -32.02 18.36
CA HIS A 418 -1.41 -31.96 17.03
C HIS A 418 -2.11 -30.61 16.81
N LEU A 419 -2.11 -30.13 15.56
CA LEU A 419 -2.50 -28.77 15.19
C LEU A 419 -4.02 -28.55 15.11
N ASP A 420 -4.83 -29.60 15.28
CA ASP A 420 -6.28 -29.46 15.33
C ASP A 420 -6.73 -28.78 16.64
N ARG A 421 -7.87 -28.11 16.57
CA ARG A 421 -8.43 -27.34 17.68
C ARG A 421 -8.67 -28.19 18.94
N ASP A 422 -9.10 -29.43 18.79
CA ASP A 422 -9.47 -30.30 19.92
C ASP A 422 -8.22 -30.79 20.66
N SER A 423 -7.17 -31.15 19.93
CA SER A 423 -5.88 -31.52 20.52
C SER A 423 -5.25 -30.39 21.31
N VAL A 424 -5.25 -29.17 20.77
CA VAL A 424 -4.75 -27.97 21.47
C VAL A 424 -5.63 -27.66 22.68
N THR A 425 -6.95 -27.73 22.54
CA THR A 425 -7.91 -27.55 23.64
C THR A 425 -7.67 -28.55 24.77
N LYS A 426 -7.49 -29.83 24.45
CA LYS A 426 -7.22 -30.88 25.43
C LYS A 426 -5.90 -30.65 26.14
N ALA A 427 -4.85 -30.26 25.42
CA ALA A 427 -3.54 -29.94 25.99
C ALA A 427 -3.63 -28.77 26.97
N VAL A 428 -4.31 -27.68 26.59
CA VAL A 428 -4.47 -26.50 27.47
C VAL A 428 -5.36 -26.83 28.67
N LYS A 429 -6.47 -27.57 28.50
CA LYS A 429 -7.29 -28.04 29.64
C LYS A 429 -6.49 -28.90 30.61
N GLY A 430 -5.60 -29.76 30.08
CA GLY A 430 -4.69 -30.56 30.89
C GLY A 430 -3.73 -29.70 31.70
N TRP A 431 -3.14 -28.68 31.06
CA TRP A 431 -2.26 -27.71 31.72
C TRP A 431 -2.99 -26.91 32.81
N LEU A 432 -4.16 -26.34 32.52
CA LEU A 432 -4.90 -25.54 33.50
C LEU A 432 -5.33 -26.33 34.75
N LYS A 433 -5.41 -27.66 34.69
CA LYS A 433 -5.69 -28.51 35.87
C LYS A 433 -4.51 -28.64 36.83
N THR A 434 -3.27 -28.43 36.36
CA THR A 434 -2.06 -28.60 37.16
C THR A 434 -1.55 -27.28 37.74
N VAL A 435 -2.00 -26.14 37.21
CA VAL A 435 -1.52 -24.82 37.64
C VAL A 435 -2.00 -24.44 39.03
N ARG A 436 -1.13 -23.75 39.78
CA ARG A 436 -1.52 -23.12 41.04
C ARG A 436 -2.30 -21.83 40.72
N THR A 437 -3.62 -21.87 40.90
CA THR A 437 -4.53 -20.76 40.56
C THR A 437 -4.22 -19.45 41.31
N LYS A 438 -3.71 -19.55 42.55
CA LYS A 438 -3.35 -18.41 43.42
C LYS A 438 -1.84 -18.21 43.55
N ILE A 439 -1.35 -17.04 43.13
CA ILE A 439 0.05 -16.61 43.18
C ILE A 439 0.11 -15.21 43.79
N GLY A 440 0.71 -15.11 44.98
CA GLY A 440 0.73 -13.86 45.76
C GLY A 440 -0.69 -13.37 46.04
N ASN A 441 -0.96 -12.13 45.61
CA ASN A 441 -2.25 -11.47 45.82
C ASN A 441 -3.28 -11.75 44.71
N TYR A 442 -2.90 -12.47 43.66
CA TYR A 442 -3.75 -12.72 42.49
C TYR A 442 -4.22 -14.18 42.47
N GLU A 443 -5.47 -14.38 42.09
CA GLU A 443 -6.05 -15.70 41.84
C GLU A 443 -6.84 -15.68 40.53
N TYR A 444 -6.58 -16.65 39.66
CA TYR A 444 -7.33 -16.85 38.42
C TYR A 444 -7.80 -18.30 38.32
N LYS A 445 -9.10 -18.51 38.13
CA LYS A 445 -9.73 -19.83 37.96
C LYS A 445 -10.30 -19.97 36.54
N PRO A 446 -9.46 -20.25 35.54
CA PRO A 446 -9.90 -20.34 34.15
C PRO A 446 -10.42 -21.73 33.77
N ASP A 447 -11.31 -21.77 32.81
CA ASP A 447 -11.58 -22.93 31.96
C ASP A 447 -11.46 -22.53 30.49
N VAL A 448 -11.20 -23.50 29.62
CA VAL A 448 -11.11 -23.28 28.18
C VAL A 448 -12.51 -23.14 27.60
N ILE A 449 -12.72 -22.06 26.85
CA ILE A 449 -13.96 -21.83 26.12
C ILE A 449 -13.76 -21.99 24.62
N THR A 450 -14.84 -22.42 23.98
CA THR A 450 -14.97 -22.44 22.53
C THR A 450 -15.85 -21.23 22.21
N PRO A 451 -15.32 -20.14 21.60
CA PRO A 451 -16.19 -19.09 21.11
C PRO A 451 -17.27 -19.73 20.22
N CYS A 452 -18.53 -19.37 20.47
CA CYS A 452 -19.65 -19.76 19.61
C CYS A 452 -19.36 -19.28 18.19
N GLU A 453 -19.51 -20.17 17.20
CA GLU A 453 -19.33 -19.84 15.78
C GLU A 453 -20.28 -18.75 15.30
#